data_AF-A0A8D8ND21-F1
#
_entry.id   AF-A0A8D8ND21-F1
#
_cell.length_a   1.000
_cell.length_b   1.000
_cell.length_c   1.000
_cell.angle_alpha   90.00
_cell.angle_beta   90.00
_cell.angle_gamma   90.00
#
_symmetry.space_group_name_H-M   'P 1'
#
loop_
_entity.id
_entity.type
_entity.pdbx_description
1 polymer ?
#
loop_
_entity_poly.entity_id
_entity_poly.type
_entity_poly.pdbx_seq_one_letter_code
_entity_poly.pdbx_strand_id
1 'polypeptide(L)'
;SVVDHFKRKLLGCWRAKRVLVLSNSFAVPFDEDDKDKSVWFLDHDYLENMYGMFKKVNARERVVGWYHTGPKLCQNDIAINELIRRYCPNSVLVIIDAKPKDLGLPTEAYIAVEEVHDDGSPTSKTFEHVPSEIGAEEA
;
A
#
# COMPACT_ATOMS: atom_id res chain seq x y z
N SER A 1 -21.25 1.94 11.37
CA SER A 1 -20.64 0.76 10.72
C SER A 1 -19.21 1.15 10.40
N VAL A 2 -18.24 0.70 11.18
CA VAL A 2 -16.85 1.17 11.18
C VAL A 2 -16.08 0.45 10.07
N VAL A 3 -16.41 0.77 8.82
CA VAL A 3 -15.69 0.27 7.64
C VAL A 3 -15.02 1.43 6.89
N ASP A 4 -15.24 2.67 7.33
CA ASP A 4 -14.75 3.88 6.66
C ASP A 4 -13.33 4.27 7.11
N HIS A 5 -12.45 4.37 6.11
CA HIS A 5 -11.22 5.20 6.06
C HIS A 5 -9.94 4.74 6.79
N PHE A 6 -9.72 3.45 7.04
CA PHE A 6 -8.39 3.01 7.48
C PHE A 6 -7.47 2.71 6.29
N LYS A 7 -6.44 3.55 6.09
CA LYS A 7 -5.23 3.14 5.35
C LYS A 7 -4.42 2.20 6.24
N ARG A 8 -3.94 1.08 5.69
CA ARG A 8 -3.30 0.00 6.46
C ARG A 8 -1.96 -0.37 5.81
N LYS A 9 -1.03 -0.93 6.58
CA LYS A 9 0.28 -1.39 6.08
C LYS A 9 0.25 -2.88 5.80
N LEU A 10 0.94 -3.27 4.72
CA LEU A 10 1.09 -4.66 4.32
C LEU A 10 2.40 -5.21 4.87
N LEU A 11 2.28 -6.33 5.57
CA LEU A 11 3.39 -7.18 5.96
C LEU A 11 3.44 -8.37 5.03
N GLY A 12 4.65 -8.73 4.63
CA GLY A 12 4.86 -9.84 3.74
C GLY A 12 6.31 -10.24 3.64
N CYS A 13 6.54 -11.18 2.74
CA CYS A 13 7.86 -11.65 2.38
C CYS A 13 7.97 -11.85 0.87
N TRP A 14 9.15 -11.60 0.33
CA TRP A 14 9.44 -11.93 -1.06
C TRP A 14 9.74 -13.43 -1.16
N ARG A 15 8.90 -14.19 -1.87
CA ARG A 15 9.15 -15.59 -2.25
C ARG A 15 9.80 -15.62 -3.63
N ALA A 16 10.97 -16.25 -3.74
CA ALA A 16 11.82 -16.18 -4.93
C ALA A 16 12.08 -14.71 -5.38
N LYS A 17 12.82 -14.50 -6.47
CA LYS A 17 13.23 -13.12 -6.86
C LYS A 17 12.10 -12.23 -7.39
N ARG A 18 10.86 -12.74 -7.56
CA ARG A 18 9.79 -12.02 -8.29
C ARG A 18 8.37 -12.11 -7.72
N VAL A 19 8.11 -12.92 -6.70
CA VAL A 19 6.75 -13.07 -6.15
C VAL A 19 6.70 -12.44 -4.76
N LEU A 20 5.87 -11.42 -4.58
CA LEU A 20 5.59 -10.84 -3.27
C LEU A 20 4.38 -11.55 -2.67
N VAL A 21 4.56 -12.16 -1.49
CA VAL A 21 3.45 -12.75 -0.73
C VAL A 21 3.11 -11.86 0.43
N LEU A 22 1.86 -11.41 0.47
CA LEU A 22 1.28 -10.62 1.55
C LEU A 22 0.70 -11.59 2.58
N SER A 23 1.28 -11.64 3.78
CA SER A 23 0.89 -12.58 4.83
C SER A 23 0.02 -11.94 5.91
N ASN A 24 0.25 -10.66 6.20
CA ASN A 24 -0.38 -9.99 7.32
C ASN A 24 -0.57 -8.49 7.04
N SER A 25 -1.36 -7.82 7.86
CA SER A 25 -1.49 -6.38 7.83
C SER A 25 -1.89 -5.78 9.17
N PHE A 26 -1.60 -4.50 9.34
CA PHE A 26 -2.04 -3.73 10.49
C PHE A 26 -2.49 -2.34 10.07
N ALA A 27 -3.49 -1.80 10.77
CA ALA A 27 -3.95 -0.44 10.53
C ALA A 27 -2.99 0.56 11.15
N VAL A 28 -2.80 1.69 10.46
CA VAL A 28 -2.03 2.82 10.98
C VAL A 28 -3.01 3.98 11.12
N PRO A 29 -2.97 4.74 12.23
CA PRO A 29 -3.73 5.97 12.37
C PRO A 29 -3.45 6.89 11.17
N PHE A 30 -4.51 7.23 10.45
CA PHE A 30 -4.47 8.03 9.25
C PHE A 30 -5.71 8.90 9.21
N ASP A 31 -5.50 10.19 9.01
CA ASP A 31 -6.56 11.18 8.85
C ASP A 31 -6.34 11.93 7.53
N GLU A 32 -7.41 12.19 6.81
CA GLU A 32 -7.42 12.94 5.56
C GLU A 32 -8.53 13.98 5.65
N ASP A 33 -8.27 15.20 5.19
CA ASP A 33 -9.30 16.23 5.15
C ASP A 33 -10.31 15.92 4.02
N ASP A 34 -11.59 15.85 4.38
CA ASP A 34 -12.67 15.52 3.44
C ASP A 34 -12.83 16.56 2.33
N LYS A 35 -12.42 17.82 2.56
CA LYS A 35 -12.52 18.92 1.59
C LYS A 35 -11.25 19.05 0.74
N ASP A 36 -10.10 18.76 1.33
CA ASP A 36 -8.80 18.81 0.66
C ASP A 36 -7.97 17.54 0.93
N LYS A 37 -8.09 16.58 0.01
CA LYS A 37 -7.36 15.30 0.04
C LYS A 37 -5.82 15.44 0.03
N SER A 38 -5.29 16.60 -0.32
CA SER A 38 -3.85 16.86 -0.24
C SER A 38 -3.37 17.03 1.20
N VAL A 39 -4.28 17.37 2.12
CA VAL A 39 -4.03 17.51 3.55
C VAL A 39 -4.35 16.19 4.23
N TRP A 40 -3.29 15.48 4.63
CA TRP A 40 -3.42 14.20 5.32
C TRP A 40 -2.33 14.05 6.39
N PHE A 41 -2.62 13.21 7.37
CA PHE A 41 -1.74 12.87 8.49
C PHE A 41 -1.55 11.36 8.57
N LEU A 42 -0.32 10.94 8.83
CA LEU A 42 0.02 9.55 9.08
C LEU A 42 0.95 9.47 10.30
N ASP A 43 0.60 8.63 11.27
CA ASP A 43 1.42 8.44 12.46
C ASP A 43 2.66 7.58 12.17
N HIS A 44 3.81 8.25 12.09
CA HIS A 44 5.11 7.63 11.85
C HIS A 44 5.64 6.85 13.05
N ASP A 45 5.44 7.37 14.26
CA ASP A 45 5.95 6.76 15.48
C ASP A 45 5.22 5.44 15.74
N TYR A 46 3.91 5.40 15.46
CA TYR A 46 3.14 4.17 15.49
C TYR A 46 3.69 3.13 14.51
N LEU A 47 4.02 3.56 13.28
CA LEU A 47 4.56 2.67 12.26
C LEU A 47 5.91 2.06 12.66
N GLU A 48 6.83 2.87 13.20
CA GLU A 48 8.15 2.39 13.64
C GLU A 48 8.03 1.42 14.82
N ASN A 49 7.18 1.74 15.79
CA ASN A 49 6.93 0.88 16.94
C ASN A 49 6.31 -0.47 16.52
N MET A 50 5.26 -0.44 15.69
CA MET A 50 4.64 -1.67 15.19
C MET A 50 5.61 -2.49 14.34
N TYR A 51 6.36 -1.85 13.44
CA TYR A 51 7.39 -2.53 12.65
C TYR A 51 8.43 -3.22 13.55
N GLY A 52 8.90 -2.53 14.59
CA GLY A 52 9.80 -3.09 15.59
C GLY A 52 9.22 -4.28 16.35
N MET A 53 7.92 -4.25 16.67
CA MET A 53 7.23 -5.35 17.34
C MET A 53 7.06 -6.58 16.42
N PHE A 54 6.57 -6.39 15.19
CA PHE A 54 6.39 -7.48 14.23
C PHE A 54 7.71 -8.17 13.89
N LYS A 55 8.78 -7.39 13.71
CA LYS A 55 10.12 -7.95 13.46
C LYS A 55 10.64 -8.81 14.62
N LYS A 56 10.27 -8.50 15.87
CA LYS A 56 10.62 -9.32 17.05
C LYS A 56 9.84 -10.62 17.11
N VAL A 57 8.59 -10.64 16.64
CA VAL A 57 7.73 -11.84 16.62
C VAL A 57 8.11 -12.75 15.44
N ASN A 58 8.29 -12.17 14.25
CA ASN A 58 8.66 -12.90 13.05
C ASN A 58 9.70 -12.12 12.23
N ALA A 59 10.96 -12.54 12.31
CA ALA A 59 12.06 -11.88 11.59
C ALA A 59 11.97 -11.99 10.06
N ARG A 60 11.11 -12.88 9.53
CA ARG A 60 10.89 -13.03 8.09
C ARG A 60 9.87 -12.03 7.56
N GLU A 61 8.98 -11.50 8.40
CA GLU A 61 8.01 -10.50 7.98
C GLU A 61 8.64 -9.12 7.89
N ARG A 62 8.33 -8.43 6.79
CA ARG A 62 8.77 -7.06 6.55
C ARG A 62 7.58 -6.25 6.04
N VAL A 63 7.61 -4.94 6.29
CA VAL A 63 6.71 -4.04 5.58
C VAL A 63 7.11 -4.06 4.11
N VAL A 64 6.15 -4.36 3.26
CA VAL A 64 6.32 -4.52 1.80
C VAL A 64 5.49 -3.51 1.02
N GLY A 65 4.60 -2.80 1.70
CA GLY A 65 3.68 -1.88 1.06
C GLY A 65 2.57 -1.43 1.99
N TRP A 66 1.47 -1.02 1.39
CA TRP A 66 0.31 -0.49 2.08
C TRP A 66 -0.94 -0.67 1.23
N TYR A 67 -2.10 -0.56 1.87
CA TYR A 67 -3.37 -0.58 1.18
C TYR A 67 -4.32 0.47 1.72
N HIS A 68 -5.29 0.80 0.89
CA HIS A 68 -6.47 1.55 1.31
C HIS A 68 -7.71 0.94 0.67
N THR A 69 -8.85 1.18 1.30
CA THR A 69 -10.14 0.62 0.88
C THR A 69 -10.87 1.50 -0.12
N GLY A 70 -10.13 2.27 -0.93
CA GLY A 70 -10.74 3.19 -1.89
C GLY A 70 -11.62 2.45 -2.89
N PRO A 71 -12.39 3.15 -3.74
CA PRO A 71 -12.82 2.53 -4.99
C PRO A 71 -11.73 2.64 -6.07
N LYS A 72 -10.84 3.66 -6.04
CA LYS A 72 -9.81 3.94 -7.05
C LYS A 72 -8.60 4.69 -6.46
N LEU A 73 -7.54 4.84 -7.26
CA LEU A 73 -6.37 5.67 -6.95
C LEU A 73 -6.75 7.13 -6.68
N CYS A 74 -6.13 7.70 -5.65
CA CYS A 74 -6.24 9.10 -5.24
C CYS A 74 -4.93 9.85 -5.51
N GLN A 75 -5.01 11.16 -5.74
CA GLN A 75 -3.84 11.98 -6.06
C GLN A 75 -2.78 12.01 -4.94
N ASN A 76 -3.22 11.91 -3.68
CA ASN A 76 -2.33 11.87 -2.51
C ASN A 76 -1.61 10.52 -2.33
N ASP A 77 -1.99 9.46 -3.06
CA ASP A 77 -1.38 8.14 -2.91
C ASP A 77 0.09 8.14 -3.33
N ILE A 78 0.50 8.98 -4.29
CA ILE A 78 1.91 9.15 -4.65
C ILE A 78 2.69 9.72 -3.46
N ALA A 79 2.17 10.76 -2.81
CA ALA A 79 2.82 11.40 -1.66
C ALA A 79 2.92 10.43 -0.47
N ILE A 80 1.86 9.68 -0.20
CA ILE A 80 1.84 8.65 0.86
C ILE A 80 2.83 7.53 0.53
N ASN A 81 2.88 7.08 -0.73
CA ASN A 81 3.81 6.04 -1.13
C ASN A 81 5.27 6.48 -0.99
N GLU A 82 5.61 7.71 -1.37
CA GLU A 82 6.96 8.26 -1.18
C GLU A 82 7.38 8.30 0.29
N LEU A 83 6.44 8.62 1.16
CA LEU A 83 6.66 8.60 2.60
C LEU A 83 6.92 7.17 3.12
N ILE A 84 6.20 6.19 2.58
CA ILE A 84 6.38 4.76 2.93
C ILE A 84 7.66 4.19 2.33
N ARG A 85 8.09 4.68 1.16
CA ARG A 85 9.31 4.23 0.49
C ARG A 85 10.57 4.48 1.31
N ARG A 86 10.54 5.41 2.25
CA ARG A 86 11.59 5.60 3.28
C ARG A 86 11.81 4.35 4.14
N TYR A 87 10.76 3.56 4.37
CA TYR A 87 10.79 2.30 5.11
C TYR A 87 10.89 1.07 4.20
N CYS A 88 10.22 1.11 3.04
CA CYS A 88 10.18 0.03 2.06
C CYS A 88 10.41 0.57 0.63
N PRO A 89 11.65 0.54 0.11
CA PRO A 89 11.97 1.11 -1.20
C PRO A 89 11.12 0.59 -2.36
N ASN A 90 10.75 -0.70 -2.30
CA ASN A 90 9.91 -1.41 -3.26
C ASN A 90 8.45 -1.51 -2.75
N SER A 91 7.91 -0.41 -2.24
CA SER A 91 6.55 -0.34 -1.70
C SER A 91 5.51 -0.64 -2.79
N VAL A 92 4.64 -1.61 -2.50
CA VAL A 92 3.45 -1.93 -3.32
C VAL A 92 2.22 -1.28 -2.70
N LEU A 93 1.42 -0.61 -3.52
CA LEU A 93 0.09 -0.14 -3.15
C LEU A 93 -0.93 -1.20 -3.56
N VAL A 94 -1.82 -1.60 -2.65
CA VAL A 94 -2.99 -2.42 -2.96
C VAL A 94 -4.26 -1.63 -2.68
N ILE A 95 -5.19 -1.62 -3.63
CA ILE A 95 -6.54 -1.10 -3.43
C ILE A 95 -7.45 -2.30 -3.17
N ILE A 96 -8.20 -2.26 -2.08
CA ILE A 96 -9.15 -3.31 -1.72
C ILE A 96 -10.55 -2.75 -1.80
N ASP A 97 -11.39 -3.32 -2.67
CA ASP A 97 -12.80 -2.96 -2.73
C ASP A 97 -13.55 -3.61 -1.56
N ALA A 98 -13.99 -2.78 -0.62
CA ALA A 98 -14.77 -3.22 0.54
C ALA A 98 -16.23 -3.55 0.19
N LYS A 99 -16.71 -3.16 -0.99
CA LYS A 99 -18.07 -3.39 -1.48
C LYS A 99 -18.02 -3.87 -2.95
N PRO A 100 -17.50 -5.08 -3.21
CA PRO A 100 -17.34 -5.58 -4.56
C PRO A 100 -18.67 -5.62 -5.29
N LYS A 101 -18.75 -4.88 -6.40
CA LYS A 101 -19.93 -4.87 -7.29
C LYS A 101 -19.72 -5.69 -8.54
N ASP A 102 -18.46 -5.92 -8.90
CA ASP A 102 -18.06 -6.61 -10.13
C ASP A 102 -17.64 -8.05 -9.82
N LEU A 103 -17.73 -8.95 -10.82
CA LEU A 103 -17.36 -10.36 -10.70
C LEU A 103 -15.83 -10.62 -10.63
N GLY A 104 -15.02 -9.56 -10.61
CA GLY A 104 -13.54 -9.64 -10.62
C GLY A 104 -12.91 -9.86 -9.24
N LEU A 105 -11.58 -9.84 -9.20
CA LEU A 105 -10.85 -9.81 -7.93
C LEU A 105 -11.15 -8.50 -7.19
N PRO A 106 -11.46 -8.53 -5.88
CA PRO A 106 -11.73 -7.32 -5.10
C PRO A 106 -10.45 -6.55 -4.74
N THR A 107 -9.34 -6.83 -5.42
CA THR A 107 -8.02 -6.27 -5.11
C THR A 107 -7.28 -5.90 -6.39
N GLU A 108 -6.76 -4.68 -6.43
CA GLU A 108 -5.85 -4.22 -7.48
C GLU A 108 -4.51 -3.85 -6.86
N ALA A 109 -3.40 -4.18 -7.52
CA ALA A 109 -2.07 -3.90 -7.02
C ALA A 109 -1.32 -2.97 -7.98
N TYR A 110 -0.52 -2.08 -7.40
CA TYR A 110 0.19 -1.02 -8.12
C TYR A 110 1.60 -0.81 -7.57
N ILE A 111 2.53 -0.46 -8.46
CA ILE A 111 3.88 0.00 -8.11
C ILE A 111 4.11 1.41 -8.62
N ALA A 112 4.85 2.22 -7.86
CA ALA A 112 5.20 3.56 -8.31
C ALA A 112 6.37 3.49 -9.29
N VAL A 113 6.19 4.09 -10.47
CA VAL A 113 7.18 4.18 -11.54
C VAL A 113 7.45 5.63 -11.90
N GLU A 114 8.64 5.89 -12.43
CA GLU A 114 8.98 7.19 -13.02
C GLU A 114 8.59 7.16 -14.49
N GLU A 115 7.71 8.09 -14.87
CA GLU A 115 7.28 8.31 -16.23
C GLU A 115 8.15 9.40 -16.84
N VAL A 116 8.82 9.05 -17.94
CA VAL A 116 9.61 9.99 -18.74
C VAL A 116 8.75 10.41 -19.91
N HIS A 117 8.52 11.71 -20.04
CA HIS A 117 7.72 12.27 -21.12
C HIS A 117 8.58 12.55 -22.36
N ASP A 118 8.11 12.12 -23.53
CA ASP A 118 8.80 12.34 -24.81
C ASP A 118 8.82 13.81 -25.25
N ASP A 119 7.97 14.64 -24.65
CA ASP A 119 7.86 16.08 -24.93
C ASP A 119 8.92 16.93 -24.19
N GLY A 120 9.79 16.31 -23.40
CA GLY A 120 10.85 16.97 -22.64
C GLY A 120 10.37 17.63 -21.35
N SER A 121 9.12 17.41 -20.93
CA SER A 121 8.62 17.86 -19.63
C SER A 121 9.27 17.09 -18.46
N PRO A 122 9.29 17.64 -17.24
CA PRO A 122 9.89 16.99 -16.09
C PRO A 122 9.25 15.63 -15.81
N THR A 123 10.07 14.65 -15.42
CA THR A 123 9.60 13.30 -15.05
C THR A 123 8.56 13.37 -13.95
N SER A 124 7.45 12.66 -14.13
CA SER A 124 6.41 12.50 -13.11
C SER A 124 6.42 11.09 -12.53
N LYS A 125 5.86 10.93 -11.32
CA LYS A 125 5.63 9.60 -10.74
C LYS A 125 4.19 9.18 -10.96
N THR A 126 4.00 7.97 -11.46
CA THR A 126 2.70 7.36 -11.70
C THR A 126 2.65 5.97 -11.06
N PHE A 127 1.47 5.38 -11.05
CA PHE A 127 1.27 4.01 -10.62
C PHE A 127 1.03 3.12 -11.82
N GLU A 128 1.80 2.05 -11.93
CA GLU A 128 1.59 0.99 -12.92
C GLU A 128 0.90 -0.19 -12.24
N HIS A 129 -0.14 -0.72 -12.88
CA HIS A 129 -0.85 -1.90 -12.39
C HIS A 129 0.04 -3.14 -12.49
N VAL A 130 0.11 -3.91 -11.40
CA VAL A 130 0.81 -5.19 -11.37
C VAL A 130 -0.19 -6.35 -11.22
N PRO A 131 0.02 -7.47 -11.94
CA PRO A 131 -0.82 -8.65 -11.76
C PRO A 131 -0.86 -9.10 -10.30
N SER A 132 -2.06 -9.36 -9.80
CA SER A 132 -2.31 -9.85 -8.45
C SER A 132 -3.18 -11.10 -8.49
N GLU A 133 -3.01 -11.97 -7.50
CA GLU A 133 -3.82 -13.16 -7.29
C GLU A 133 -4.07 -13.36 -5.80
N ILE A 134 -5.18 -14.02 -5.46
CA ILE A 134 -5.50 -14.38 -4.08
C ILE A 134 -5.15 -15.86 -3.88
N GLY A 135 -4.12 -16.11 -3.10
CA GLY A 135 -3.72 -17.46 -2.68
C GLY A 135 -4.16 -17.78 -1.25
N ALA A 136 -4.28 -19.06 -0.93
CA ALA A 136 -4.43 -19.56 0.43
C ALA A 136 -3.25 -20.48 0.76
N GLU A 137 -2.77 -20.43 1.99
CA GLU A 137 -1.74 -21.34 2.51
C GLU A 137 -2.36 -22.15 3.66
N GLU A 138 -2.10 -23.47 3.68
CA GLU A 138 -2.50 -24.33 4.79
C GLU A 138 -1.65 -24.01 6.03
N ALA A 139 -2.30 -23.88 7.18
CA ALA A 139 -1.69 -23.52 8.46
C ALA A 139 -1.26 -24.74 9.28
#